data_AF-A0A349E456-F1
#
_entry.id   AF-A0A349E456-F1
#
_cell.length_a   1.000
_cell.length_b   1.000
_cell.length_c   1.000
_cell.angle_alpha   90.00
_cell.angle_beta   90.00
_cell.angle_gamma   90.00
#
_symmetry.space_group_name_H-M   'P 1'
#
loop_
_entity.id
_entity.type
_entity.pdbx_description
1 polymer ?
#
loop_
_entity_poly.entity_id
_entity_poly.type
_entity_poly.pdbx_seq_one_letter_code
_entity_poly.pdbx_strand_id
1 'polypeptide(L)'
;MNNKNYLLTDEEALNKLKALIASGEDENIKLALTLYENGGQPAVLFTHLLAIWSFYTYEEVQEHAKVLIENHLTTDFEHFWFKNRLYEPLLEFNESEITERLENTFSWDIIDTPTLANLMLQFAGRAGAFCLKYQTDDTYSILQKIYTPHAHSLSFNSYNLETLPSEVGLFVDAERLVLSHNLFTNIPDSLANLTKLQSIELEDTPLTQEAFQKLEKFFPKPMADYYVHLGYEAFDDKKFKQAIHYLDKSLRLNPHEPHYFNTQGINYLCNKDFDQAVAHFEQGMQAGLEPATGLYNIACTFSQKRDKSNMLKYLKESIELDAYFKEQAASDDDFNAYRQDDDFLALIKE
;
A
#
# COMPACT_ATOMS: atom_id res chain seq x y z
N MET A 1 44.29 33.90 5.30
CA MET A 1 44.78 32.65 4.67
C MET A 1 43.55 31.86 4.27
N ASN A 2 43.21 31.81 2.97
CA ASN A 2 42.22 30.85 2.49
C ASN A 2 42.85 29.46 2.64
N ASN A 3 42.53 28.76 3.72
CA ASN A 3 42.95 27.38 3.89
C ASN A 3 42.09 26.53 2.94
N LYS A 4 42.49 26.44 1.67
CA LYS A 4 41.77 25.71 0.61
C LYS A 4 41.58 24.21 0.89
N ASN A 5 42.17 23.69 1.97
CA ASN A 5 42.15 22.28 2.35
C ASN A 5 41.63 22.07 3.78
N TYR A 6 40.82 22.99 4.30
CA TYR A 6 40.39 22.95 5.70
C TYR A 6 39.62 21.66 6.05
N LEU A 7 38.86 21.07 5.11
CA LEU A 7 38.12 19.82 5.34
C LEU A 7 39.04 18.59 5.49
N LEU A 8 40.32 18.69 5.12
CA LEU A 8 41.28 17.59 5.34
C LEU A 8 41.73 17.47 6.81
N THR A 9 41.55 18.53 7.60
CA THR A 9 42.10 18.62 8.97
C THR A 9 41.08 19.04 10.01
N ASP A 10 39.95 19.61 9.61
CA ASP A 10 38.91 20.13 10.49
C ASP A 10 37.72 19.16 10.54
N GLU A 11 37.69 18.33 11.59
CA GLU A 11 36.62 17.36 11.83
C GLU A 11 35.27 18.03 12.12
N GLU A 12 35.28 19.20 12.77
CA GLU A 12 34.06 19.94 13.05
C GLU A 12 33.42 20.46 11.75
N ALA A 13 34.24 20.97 10.84
CA ALA A 13 33.78 21.40 9.52
C ALA A 13 33.24 20.23 8.68
N LEU A 14 33.90 19.06 8.72
CA LEU A 14 33.41 17.84 8.09
C LEU A 14 32.03 17.43 8.61
N ASN A 15 31.86 17.40 9.94
CA ASN A 15 30.59 16.99 10.55
C ASN A 15 29.46 17.98 10.24
N LYS A 16 29.75 19.28 10.22
CA LYS A 16 28.78 20.30 9.77
C LYS A 16 28.36 20.09 8.32
N LEU A 17 29.29 19.74 7.44
CA LEU A 17 28.99 19.48 6.03
C LEU A 17 28.14 18.22 5.87
N LYS A 18 28.44 17.13 6.60
CA LYS A 18 27.58 15.93 6.63
C LYS A 18 26.16 16.26 7.11
N ALA A 19 26.03 17.07 8.16
CA ALA A 19 24.73 17.50 8.68
C ALA A 19 23.93 18.35 7.67
N LEU A 20 24.60 19.24 6.91
CA LEU A 20 23.96 19.99 5.83
C LEU A 20 23.40 19.04 4.76
N ILE A 21 24.16 18.03 4.35
CA ILE A 21 23.70 17.04 3.36
C ILE A 21 22.54 16.22 3.92
N ALA A 22 22.67 15.73 5.15
CA ALA A 22 21.65 14.90 5.81
C ALA A 22 20.34 15.65 6.09
N SER A 23 20.32 16.98 6.05
CA SER A 23 19.09 17.75 6.19
C SER A 23 18.09 17.50 5.05
N GLY A 24 18.57 17.12 3.85
CA GLY A 24 17.72 16.99 2.66
C GLY A 24 17.23 18.33 2.08
N GLU A 25 17.56 19.47 2.69
CA GLU A 25 17.14 20.79 2.22
C GLU A 25 18.01 21.30 1.07
N ASP A 26 17.38 21.83 0.03
CA ASP A 26 18.01 22.26 -1.23
C ASP A 26 19.17 23.24 -1.01
N GLU A 27 18.93 24.27 -0.20
CA GLU A 27 19.92 25.31 0.07
C GLU A 27 21.09 24.76 0.89
N ASN A 28 20.84 23.82 1.80
CA ASN A 28 21.89 23.19 2.60
C ASN A 28 22.77 22.28 1.75
N ILE A 29 22.16 21.50 0.84
CA ILE A 29 22.91 20.61 -0.05
C ILE A 29 23.75 21.43 -1.04
N LYS A 30 23.19 22.48 -1.67
CA LYS A 30 23.95 23.37 -2.56
C LYS A 30 25.11 24.05 -1.82
N LEU A 31 24.89 24.50 -0.60
CA LEU A 31 25.93 25.05 0.26
C LEU A 31 27.01 23.99 0.57
N ALA A 32 26.61 22.77 0.91
CA ALA A 32 27.54 21.68 1.21
C ALA A 32 28.44 21.34 0.01
N LEU A 33 27.88 21.26 -1.21
CA LEU A 33 28.66 21.03 -2.43
C LEU A 33 29.67 22.16 -2.67
N THR A 34 29.26 23.42 -2.50
CA THR A 34 30.15 24.59 -2.64
C THR A 34 31.29 24.58 -1.61
N LEU A 35 30.98 24.23 -0.36
CA LEU A 35 31.99 24.11 0.71
C LEU A 35 32.95 22.95 0.45
N TYR A 36 32.46 21.82 -0.06
CA TYR A 36 33.27 20.67 -0.44
C TYR A 36 34.28 21.02 -1.54
N GLU A 37 33.81 21.67 -2.61
CA GLU A 37 34.63 22.08 -3.75
C GLU A 37 35.80 22.98 -3.32
N ASN A 38 35.55 23.90 -2.39
CA ASN A 38 36.54 24.86 -1.91
C ASN A 38 37.37 24.37 -0.69
N GLY A 39 37.09 23.17 -0.19
CA GLY A 39 37.58 22.67 1.09
C GLY A 39 38.62 21.55 1.03
N GLY A 40 39.07 21.17 -0.17
CA GLY A 40 40.12 20.15 -0.37
C GLY A 40 39.61 18.73 -0.63
N GLN A 41 38.31 18.59 -0.88
CA GLN A 41 37.66 17.38 -1.43
C GLN A 41 38.08 16.04 -0.75
N PRO A 42 37.85 15.87 0.57
CA PRO A 42 38.23 14.63 1.25
C PRO A 42 37.39 13.44 0.77
N ALA A 43 38.05 12.30 0.57
CA ALA A 43 37.42 11.03 0.15
C ALA A 43 36.35 10.51 1.13
N VAL A 44 36.39 10.90 2.41
CA VAL A 44 35.39 10.49 3.43
C VAL A 44 33.96 10.96 3.11
N LEU A 45 33.80 11.94 2.23
CA LEU A 45 32.50 12.42 1.78
C LEU A 45 32.02 11.75 0.49
N PHE A 46 32.76 10.79 -0.05
CA PHE A 46 32.40 10.08 -1.28
C PHE A 46 30.98 9.50 -1.23
N THR A 47 30.63 8.80 -0.13
CA THR A 47 29.28 8.25 0.05
C THR A 47 28.18 9.32 0.01
N HIS A 48 28.45 10.51 0.57
CA HIS A 48 27.46 11.58 0.63
C HIS A 48 27.21 12.18 -0.76
N LEU A 49 28.29 12.41 -1.51
CA LEU A 49 28.20 12.90 -2.89
C LEU A 49 27.59 11.87 -3.84
N LEU A 50 27.92 10.58 -3.64
CA LEU A 50 27.33 9.46 -4.36
C LEU A 50 25.81 9.38 -4.12
N ALA A 51 25.36 9.57 -2.88
CA ALA A 51 23.93 9.62 -2.55
C ALA A 51 23.22 10.81 -3.21
N ILE A 52 23.85 11.99 -3.20
CA ILE A 52 23.30 13.19 -3.87
C ILE A 52 23.18 12.93 -5.37
N TRP A 53 24.25 12.44 -6.01
CA TRP A 53 24.24 12.12 -7.44
C TRP A 53 23.14 11.11 -7.79
N SER A 54 22.94 10.10 -6.95
CA SER A 54 22.10 8.96 -7.32
C SER A 54 20.62 9.14 -7.01
N PHE A 55 20.27 9.84 -5.92
CA PHE A 55 18.91 9.80 -5.34
C PHE A 55 18.27 11.17 -5.15
N TYR A 56 19.02 12.25 -5.30
CA TYR A 56 18.49 13.57 -5.03
C TYR A 56 17.58 14.08 -6.15
N THR A 57 16.51 14.78 -5.81
CA THR A 57 15.41 15.10 -6.74
C THR A 57 15.79 16.09 -7.84
N TYR A 58 16.79 16.96 -7.63
CA TYR A 58 17.12 18.05 -8.56
C TYR A 58 18.32 17.72 -9.43
N GLU A 59 18.09 17.61 -10.74
CA GLU A 59 19.10 17.24 -11.75
C GLU A 59 20.36 18.14 -11.72
N GLU A 60 20.20 19.46 -11.55
CA GLU A 60 21.34 20.38 -11.44
C GLU A 60 22.26 20.02 -10.27
N VAL A 61 21.68 19.63 -9.14
CA VAL A 61 22.42 19.26 -7.93
C VAL A 61 23.05 17.88 -8.08
N GLN A 62 22.36 16.95 -8.75
CA GLN A 62 22.91 15.63 -9.09
C GLN A 62 24.15 15.76 -9.98
N GLU A 63 24.09 16.57 -11.04
CA GLU A 63 25.21 16.74 -11.98
C GLU A 63 26.38 17.45 -11.30
N HIS A 64 26.12 18.44 -10.42
CA HIS A 64 27.19 19.05 -9.63
C HIS A 64 27.89 18.02 -8.71
N ALA A 65 27.13 17.17 -8.01
CA ALA A 65 27.71 16.12 -7.18
C ALA A 65 28.51 15.10 -8.00
N LYS A 66 28.02 14.72 -9.19
CA LYS A 66 28.71 13.83 -10.13
C LYS A 66 30.08 14.38 -10.54
N VAL A 67 30.15 15.63 -10.99
CA VAL A 67 31.41 16.29 -11.38
C VAL A 67 32.43 16.25 -10.23
N LEU A 68 31.97 16.39 -8.98
CA LEU A 68 32.84 16.35 -7.80
C LEU A 68 33.37 14.95 -7.47
N ILE A 69 32.69 13.89 -7.87
CA ILE A 69 33.13 12.49 -7.64
C ILE A 69 33.76 11.83 -8.86
N GLU A 70 33.70 12.42 -10.05
CA GLU A 70 34.21 11.83 -11.30
C GLU A 70 35.63 11.25 -11.18
N ASN A 71 36.54 11.97 -10.51
CA ASN A 71 37.92 11.52 -10.32
C ASN A 71 38.05 10.30 -9.38
N HIS A 72 37.00 9.94 -8.66
CA HIS A 72 36.92 8.78 -7.77
C HIS A 72 36.15 7.60 -8.38
N LEU A 73 35.48 7.78 -9.54
CA LEU A 73 34.74 6.74 -10.23
C LEU A 73 35.67 5.89 -11.11
N THR A 74 36.08 4.73 -10.61
CA THR A 74 36.79 3.75 -11.45
C THR A 74 35.81 3.05 -12.39
N THR A 75 36.29 2.53 -13.52
CA THR A 75 35.45 1.76 -14.46
C THR A 75 34.76 0.56 -13.79
N ASP A 76 35.45 -0.11 -12.86
CA ASP A 76 34.88 -1.23 -12.10
C ASP A 76 33.75 -0.76 -11.18
N PHE A 77 33.92 0.42 -10.55
CA PHE A 77 32.89 1.03 -9.71
C PHE A 77 31.66 1.40 -10.51
N GLU A 78 31.82 2.10 -11.63
CA GLU A 78 30.70 2.49 -12.50
C GLU A 78 29.94 1.25 -12.98
N HIS A 79 30.66 0.23 -13.46
CA HIS A 79 30.05 -1.02 -13.89
C HIS A 79 29.23 -1.66 -12.76
N PHE A 80 29.78 -1.71 -11.55
CA PHE A 80 29.07 -2.21 -10.38
C PHE A 80 27.82 -1.37 -10.06
N TRP A 81 27.95 -0.04 -10.04
CA TRP A 81 26.86 0.87 -9.67
C TRP A 81 25.68 0.76 -10.64
N PHE A 82 25.96 0.78 -11.95
CA PHE A 82 24.94 0.63 -12.98
C PHE A 82 24.32 -0.76 -12.99
N LYS A 83 25.11 -1.82 -12.82
CA LYS A 83 24.61 -3.20 -12.73
C LYS A 83 23.64 -3.38 -11.55
N ASN A 84 23.92 -2.74 -10.42
CA ASN A 84 23.08 -2.80 -9.23
C ASN A 84 21.91 -1.81 -9.25
N ARG A 85 21.75 -0.98 -10.29
CA ARG A 85 20.63 -0.03 -10.45
C ARG A 85 20.36 0.83 -9.20
N LEU A 86 21.43 1.28 -8.54
CA LEU A 86 21.37 2.20 -7.39
C LEU A 86 21.30 3.66 -7.86
N TYR A 87 20.35 3.96 -8.73
CA TYR A 87 20.09 5.30 -9.27
C TYR A 87 18.63 5.36 -9.76
N GLU A 88 18.06 6.57 -9.90
CA GLU A 88 16.67 6.73 -10.35
C GLU A 88 16.40 6.16 -11.77
N PRO A 89 15.21 5.58 -12.03
CA PRO A 89 14.06 5.48 -11.13
C PRO A 89 14.17 4.33 -10.11
N LEU A 90 14.10 4.64 -8.81
CA LEU A 90 14.07 3.63 -7.74
C LEU A 90 12.67 3.02 -7.54
N LEU A 91 11.63 3.69 -8.05
CA LEU A 91 10.22 3.29 -7.95
C LEU A 91 9.90 1.93 -8.59
N GLU A 92 10.78 1.41 -9.45
CA GLU A 92 10.61 0.11 -10.10
C GLU A 92 10.88 -1.08 -9.17
N PHE A 93 11.54 -0.85 -8.04
CA PHE A 93 11.93 -1.90 -7.10
C PHE A 93 11.12 -1.84 -5.82
N ASN A 94 10.81 -3.00 -5.24
CA ASN A 94 10.28 -3.07 -3.89
C ASN A 94 11.40 -2.90 -2.83
N GLU A 95 11.03 -2.77 -1.56
CA GLU A 95 11.98 -2.49 -0.48
C GLU A 95 12.95 -3.65 -0.17
N SER A 96 12.53 -4.90 -0.36
CA SER A 96 13.42 -6.06 -0.27
C SER A 96 14.50 -6.03 -1.36
N GLU A 97 14.13 -5.71 -2.59
CA GLU A 97 15.08 -5.60 -3.70
C GLU A 97 16.07 -4.45 -3.50
N ILE A 98 15.60 -3.30 -2.98
CA ILE A 98 16.50 -2.20 -2.60
C ILE A 98 17.46 -2.63 -1.49
N THR A 99 16.97 -3.37 -0.50
CA THR A 99 17.79 -3.89 0.60
C THR A 99 18.91 -4.79 0.06
N GLU A 100 18.61 -5.73 -0.84
CA GLU A 100 19.63 -6.59 -1.47
C GLU A 100 20.68 -5.77 -2.25
N ARG A 101 20.24 -4.74 -2.97
CA ARG A 101 21.15 -3.85 -3.73
C ARG A 101 22.08 -3.05 -2.84
N LEU A 102 21.57 -2.55 -1.70
CA LEU A 102 22.39 -1.88 -0.68
C LEU A 102 23.34 -2.87 -0.01
N GLU A 103 22.92 -4.11 0.26
CA GLU A 103 23.81 -5.13 0.81
C GLU A 103 24.99 -5.44 -0.12
N ASN A 104 24.80 -5.38 -1.44
CA ASN A 104 25.90 -5.54 -2.38
C ASN A 104 26.98 -4.46 -2.23
N THR A 105 26.64 -3.26 -1.71
CA THR A 105 27.63 -2.18 -1.52
C THR A 105 28.58 -2.42 -0.35
N PHE A 106 28.31 -3.39 0.53
CA PHE A 106 29.27 -3.82 1.57
C PHE A 106 30.59 -4.35 1.00
N SER A 107 30.62 -4.72 -0.29
CA SER A 107 31.84 -5.13 -0.97
C SER A 107 32.81 -3.98 -1.28
N TRP A 108 32.41 -2.73 -1.03
CA TRP A 108 33.19 -1.52 -1.34
C TRP A 108 33.56 -0.75 -0.07
N ASP A 109 34.84 -0.80 0.32
CA ASP A 109 35.37 -0.13 1.52
C ASP A 109 35.15 1.40 1.53
N ILE A 110 35.02 2.03 0.35
CA ILE A 110 34.79 3.47 0.22
C ILE A 110 33.32 3.88 0.46
N ILE A 111 32.40 2.91 0.48
CA ILE A 111 30.97 3.14 0.70
C ILE A 111 30.62 2.84 2.16
N ASP A 112 30.20 3.87 2.88
CA ASP A 112 29.47 3.71 4.12
C ASP A 112 28.01 3.36 3.79
N THR A 113 27.72 2.07 3.71
CA THR A 113 26.40 1.56 3.30
C THR A 113 25.26 2.03 4.22
N PRO A 114 25.39 2.00 5.56
CA PRO A 114 24.40 2.63 6.46
C PRO A 114 24.13 4.11 6.15
N THR A 115 25.19 4.91 5.94
CA THR A 115 25.04 6.32 5.58
C THR A 115 24.35 6.48 4.23
N LEU A 116 24.71 5.67 3.23
CA LEU A 116 24.07 5.66 1.91
C LEU A 116 22.57 5.39 2.01
N ALA A 117 22.17 4.39 2.80
CA ALA A 117 20.77 4.02 3.00
C ALA A 117 19.99 5.14 3.72
N ASN A 118 20.56 5.73 4.76
CA ASN A 118 19.95 6.86 5.47
C ASN A 118 19.72 8.07 4.55
N LEU A 119 20.67 8.36 3.64
CA LEU A 119 20.53 9.43 2.66
C LEU A 119 19.53 9.08 1.54
N MET A 120 19.51 7.83 1.08
CA MET A 120 18.46 7.36 0.15
C MET A 120 17.07 7.52 0.75
N LEU A 121 16.92 7.18 2.04
CA LEU A 121 15.67 7.36 2.77
C LEU A 121 15.30 8.83 2.90
N GLN A 122 16.26 9.69 3.21
CA GLN A 122 16.02 11.14 3.31
C GLN A 122 15.63 11.77 1.96
N PHE A 123 16.25 11.36 0.87
CA PHE A 123 16.08 12.02 -0.44
C PHE A 123 14.90 11.44 -1.24
N ALA A 124 14.69 10.14 -1.16
CA ALA A 124 13.74 9.43 -2.00
C ALA A 124 12.62 8.72 -1.21
N GLY A 125 12.69 8.69 0.13
CA GLY A 125 11.75 7.92 0.95
C GLY A 125 11.90 6.39 0.80
N ARG A 126 13.06 5.93 0.31
CA ARG A 126 13.37 4.51 0.01
C ARG A 126 14.47 3.96 0.90
N ALA A 127 14.60 2.64 0.97
CA ALA A 127 15.53 1.92 1.86
C ALA A 127 15.10 1.87 3.34
N GLY A 128 13.82 2.13 3.63
CA GLY A 128 13.27 1.97 4.96
C GLY A 128 13.45 0.55 5.51
N ALA A 129 13.32 -0.47 4.66
CA ALA A 129 13.55 -1.87 5.06
C ALA A 129 14.99 -2.11 5.49
N PHE A 130 15.96 -1.63 4.71
CA PHE A 130 17.38 -1.73 5.04
C PHE A 130 17.67 -1.00 6.36
N CYS A 131 17.18 0.24 6.51
CA CYS A 131 17.41 1.05 7.70
C CYS A 131 16.90 0.37 8.97
N LEU A 132 15.70 -0.23 8.93
CA LEU A 132 15.14 -0.98 10.05
C LEU A 132 15.92 -2.28 10.33
N LYS A 133 16.25 -3.04 9.28
CA LYS A 133 17.00 -4.30 9.40
C LYS A 133 18.37 -4.11 10.04
N TYR A 134 19.09 -3.07 9.63
CA TYR A 134 20.46 -2.78 10.07
C TYR A 134 20.55 -1.75 11.20
N GLN A 135 19.41 -1.24 11.69
CA GLN A 135 19.34 -0.25 12.78
C GLN A 135 20.26 0.95 12.51
N THR A 136 20.16 1.52 11.31
CA THR A 136 21.07 2.57 10.84
C THR A 136 20.82 3.94 11.47
N ASP A 137 19.69 4.09 12.15
CA ASP A 137 19.23 5.28 12.88
C ASP A 137 18.23 4.82 13.95
N ASP A 138 17.76 5.72 14.81
CA ASP A 138 16.69 5.36 15.75
C ASP A 138 15.39 5.00 15.02
N THR A 139 14.69 3.96 15.50
CA THR A 139 13.50 3.41 14.83
C THR A 139 12.46 4.49 14.55
N TYR A 140 12.22 5.40 15.50
CA TYR A 140 11.20 6.43 15.33
C TYR A 140 11.58 7.41 14.21
N SER A 141 12.84 7.87 14.16
CA SER A 141 13.34 8.71 13.07
C SER A 141 13.25 8.03 11.71
N ILE A 142 13.51 6.72 11.63
CA ILE A 142 13.30 5.95 10.38
C ILE A 142 11.82 5.95 10.00
N LEU A 143 10.93 5.66 10.96
CA LEU A 143 9.49 5.64 10.74
C LEU A 143 8.95 7.02 10.31
N GLN A 144 9.49 8.12 10.85
CA GLN A 144 9.12 9.47 10.45
C GLN A 144 9.44 9.76 8.99
N LYS A 145 10.53 9.20 8.45
CA LYS A 145 10.94 9.39 7.04
C LYS A 145 10.10 8.56 6.06
N ILE A 146 9.60 7.39 6.48
CA ILE A 146 8.70 6.56 5.64
C ILE A 146 7.21 6.93 5.80
N TYR A 147 6.84 7.66 6.86
CA TYR A 147 5.48 8.13 7.04
C TYR A 147 5.15 9.18 5.97
N THR A 148 4.02 9.00 5.27
CA THR A 148 3.55 9.92 4.24
C THR A 148 2.49 10.85 4.83
N PRO A 149 2.80 12.09 5.24
CA PRO A 149 1.90 12.90 6.07
C PRO A 149 0.62 13.31 5.33
N HIS A 150 0.71 13.60 4.04
CA HIS A 150 -0.45 13.98 3.21
C HIS A 150 -1.47 12.85 3.03
N ALA A 151 -1.01 11.61 3.10
CA ALA A 151 -1.84 10.42 2.98
C ALA A 151 -2.15 9.77 4.34
N HIS A 152 -1.60 10.33 5.44
CA HIS A 152 -1.60 9.73 6.76
C HIS A 152 -1.28 8.23 6.73
N SER A 153 -0.26 7.84 5.95
CA SER A 153 0.00 6.44 5.62
C SER A 153 1.39 5.99 6.06
N LEU A 154 1.44 4.79 6.63
CA LEU A 154 2.67 4.09 6.95
C LEU A 154 2.69 2.76 6.19
N SER A 155 3.72 2.54 5.38
CA SER A 155 3.85 1.35 4.54
C SER A 155 5.12 0.58 4.86
N PHE A 156 4.96 -0.72 5.11
CA PHE A 156 6.02 -1.70 5.28
C PHE A 156 6.01 -2.71 4.13
N ASN A 157 5.45 -2.36 2.98
CA ASN A 157 5.25 -3.32 1.89
C ASN A 157 6.58 -3.93 1.42
N SER A 158 6.69 -5.26 1.46
CA SER A 158 7.89 -5.99 1.02
C SER A 158 9.17 -5.67 1.82
N TYR A 159 9.07 -5.47 3.14
CA TYR A 159 10.25 -5.17 3.98
C TYR A 159 10.99 -6.44 4.47
N ASN A 160 10.40 -7.64 4.30
CA ASN A 160 10.92 -8.90 4.85
C ASN A 160 11.17 -8.86 6.38
N LEU A 161 10.37 -8.08 7.12
CA LEU A 161 10.50 -8.01 8.58
C LEU A 161 9.78 -9.17 9.27
N GLU A 162 10.41 -9.73 10.30
CA GLU A 162 9.81 -10.76 11.17
C GLU A 162 8.90 -10.15 12.26
N THR A 163 9.18 -8.93 12.68
CA THR A 163 8.44 -8.22 13.73
C THR A 163 8.16 -6.78 13.32
N LEU A 164 6.94 -6.31 13.63
CA LEU A 164 6.57 -4.92 13.42
C LEU A 164 7.07 -4.09 14.62
N PRO A 165 7.83 -3.00 14.42
CA PRO A 165 8.30 -2.16 15.51
C PRO A 165 7.15 -1.57 16.34
N SER A 166 7.34 -1.47 17.65
CA SER A 166 6.29 -0.99 18.55
C SER A 166 6.03 0.52 18.43
N GLU A 167 7.03 1.25 17.93
CA GLU A 167 7.03 2.68 17.63
C GLU A 167 6.01 3.03 16.53
N VAL A 168 5.53 2.06 15.76
CA VAL A 168 4.39 2.24 14.85
C VAL A 168 3.17 2.81 15.59
N GLY A 169 2.96 2.40 16.85
CA GLY A 169 1.90 2.93 17.70
C GLY A 169 2.04 4.40 18.12
N LEU A 170 3.10 5.10 17.69
CA LEU A 170 3.28 6.54 17.91
C LEU A 170 2.61 7.39 16.83
N PHE A 171 2.28 6.81 15.67
CA PHE A 171 1.64 7.49 14.53
C PHE A 171 0.12 7.49 14.68
N VAL A 172 -0.37 8.08 15.78
CA VAL A 172 -1.79 8.03 16.20
C VAL A 172 -2.78 8.60 15.19
N ASP A 173 -2.28 9.41 14.25
CA ASP A 173 -3.03 10.03 13.16
C ASP A 173 -3.06 9.19 11.87
N ALA A 174 -2.35 8.06 11.80
CA ALA A 174 -2.32 7.20 10.63
C ALA A 174 -3.71 6.65 10.29
N GLU A 175 -4.09 6.78 9.02
CA GLU A 175 -5.35 6.31 8.45
C GLU A 175 -5.16 5.05 7.59
N ARG A 176 -3.94 4.80 7.07
CA ARG A 176 -3.61 3.61 6.27
C ARG A 176 -2.33 2.93 6.76
N LEU A 177 -2.40 1.63 6.99
CA LEU A 177 -1.26 0.79 7.38
C LEU A 177 -1.10 -0.37 6.39
N VAL A 178 0.04 -0.43 5.70
CA VAL A 178 0.36 -1.52 4.78
C VAL A 178 1.41 -2.42 5.41
N LEU A 179 1.05 -3.69 5.67
CA LEU A 179 1.95 -4.70 6.25
C LEU A 179 2.29 -5.82 5.27
N SER A 180 1.78 -5.74 4.04
CA SER A 180 1.87 -6.80 3.03
C SER A 180 3.29 -7.26 2.72
N HIS A 181 3.42 -8.52 2.32
CA HIS A 181 4.67 -9.19 1.95
C HIS A 181 5.76 -9.05 3.03
N ASN A 182 5.43 -9.46 4.25
CA ASN A 182 6.36 -9.54 5.38
C ASN A 182 6.29 -10.92 6.05
N LEU A 183 7.15 -11.13 7.04
CA LEU A 183 7.22 -12.37 7.82
C LEU A 183 6.55 -12.21 9.20
N PHE A 184 5.66 -11.22 9.36
CA PHE A 184 5.00 -10.96 10.63
C PHE A 184 4.12 -12.13 11.04
N THR A 185 4.37 -12.67 12.24
CA THR A 185 3.53 -13.70 12.87
C THR A 185 2.64 -13.12 13.97
N ASN A 186 2.97 -11.94 14.49
CA ASN A 186 2.24 -11.23 15.53
C ASN A 186 2.30 -9.71 15.31
N ILE A 187 1.45 -8.96 16.02
CA ILE A 187 1.41 -7.50 16.02
C ILE A 187 1.60 -6.95 17.44
N PRO A 188 2.28 -5.80 17.62
CA PRO A 188 2.52 -5.20 18.92
C PRO A 188 1.23 -4.60 19.50
N ASP A 189 1.09 -4.60 20.83
CA ASP A 189 -0.09 -4.04 21.51
C ASP A 189 -0.19 -2.52 21.34
N SER A 190 0.94 -1.84 21.12
CA SER A 190 0.98 -0.40 20.83
C SER A 190 0.22 -0.04 19.55
N LEU A 191 -0.02 -1.01 18.65
CA LEU A 191 -0.78 -0.78 17.43
C LEU A 191 -2.20 -0.27 17.74
N ALA A 192 -2.78 -0.64 18.89
CA ALA A 192 -4.08 -0.12 19.34
C ALA A 192 -4.19 1.41 19.41
N ASN A 193 -3.05 2.13 19.43
CA ASN A 193 -3.01 3.59 19.42
C ASN A 193 -3.34 4.23 18.05
N LEU A 194 -3.39 3.45 16.96
CA LEU A 194 -3.76 3.93 15.62
C LEU A 194 -5.27 4.18 15.51
N THR A 195 -5.80 5.06 16.36
CA THR A 195 -7.25 5.27 16.54
C THR A 195 -7.96 5.84 15.30
N LYS A 196 -7.21 6.38 14.35
CA LYS A 196 -7.72 6.88 13.07
C LYS A 196 -7.63 5.88 11.92
N LEU A 197 -7.16 4.65 12.16
CA LEU A 197 -6.95 3.67 11.09
C LEU A 197 -8.27 3.37 10.37
N GLN A 198 -8.27 3.52 9.05
CA GLN A 198 -9.40 3.27 8.16
C GLN A 198 -9.11 2.08 7.24
N SER A 199 -7.85 1.85 6.89
CA SER A 199 -7.44 0.80 5.95
C SER A 199 -6.21 0.05 6.47
N ILE A 200 -6.26 -1.29 6.36
CA ILE A 200 -5.15 -2.18 6.67
C ILE A 200 -4.97 -3.20 5.55
N GLU A 201 -3.73 -3.40 5.11
CA GLU A 201 -3.36 -4.38 4.09
C GLU A 201 -2.41 -5.43 4.69
N LEU A 202 -2.75 -6.71 4.51
CA LEU A 202 -2.12 -7.86 5.18
C LEU A 202 -1.79 -9.00 4.20
N GLU A 203 -1.69 -8.71 2.90
CA GLU A 203 -1.41 -9.70 1.86
C GLU A 203 -0.07 -10.40 2.13
N ASP A 204 0.01 -11.71 1.90
CA ASP A 204 1.22 -12.52 2.13
C ASP A 204 1.92 -12.24 3.47
N THR A 205 1.13 -12.12 4.54
CA THR A 205 1.65 -11.93 5.90
C THR A 205 1.22 -13.10 6.78
N PRO A 206 2.15 -13.90 7.34
CA PRO A 206 1.83 -15.15 8.05
C PRO A 206 1.35 -14.93 9.50
N LEU A 207 0.39 -14.01 9.68
CA LEU A 207 -0.18 -13.66 10.98
C LEU A 207 -0.86 -14.86 11.63
N THR A 208 -0.57 -15.06 12.92
CA THR A 208 -1.23 -16.07 13.74
C THR A 208 -2.69 -15.71 14.02
N GLN A 209 -3.50 -16.69 14.42
CA GLN A 209 -4.89 -16.45 14.84
C GLN A 209 -4.98 -15.43 15.99
N GLU A 210 -4.04 -15.45 16.93
CA GLU A 210 -3.96 -14.47 18.01
C GLU A 210 -3.76 -13.04 17.47
N ALA A 211 -2.88 -12.87 16.48
CA ALA A 211 -2.64 -11.58 15.85
C ALA A 211 -3.90 -11.05 15.16
N PHE A 212 -4.62 -11.92 14.42
CA PHE A 212 -5.91 -11.55 13.84
C PHE A 212 -6.94 -11.14 14.90
N GLN A 213 -7.02 -11.85 16.02
CA GLN A 213 -7.92 -11.47 17.12
C GLN A 213 -7.57 -10.10 17.71
N LYS A 214 -6.28 -9.76 17.82
CA LYS A 214 -5.87 -8.42 18.24
C LYS A 214 -6.27 -7.36 17.22
N LEU A 215 -6.01 -7.59 15.93
CA LEU A 215 -6.41 -6.66 14.87
C LEU A 215 -7.92 -6.44 14.82
N GLU A 216 -8.71 -7.51 14.91
CA GLU A 216 -10.18 -7.45 14.95
C GLU A 216 -10.68 -6.65 16.17
N LYS A 217 -10.00 -6.79 17.31
CA LYS A 217 -10.31 -6.04 18.53
C LYS A 217 -9.91 -4.56 18.42
N PHE A 218 -8.75 -4.26 17.87
CA PHE A 218 -8.22 -2.90 17.77
C PHE A 218 -8.94 -2.11 16.67
N PHE A 219 -9.24 -2.76 15.55
CA PHE A 219 -9.71 -2.14 14.30
C PHE A 219 -10.87 -2.92 13.68
N PRO A 220 -12.04 -3.00 14.34
CA PRO A 220 -13.15 -3.80 13.85
C PRO A 220 -13.60 -3.39 12.45
N LYS A 221 -13.72 -2.08 12.17
CA LYS A 221 -14.12 -1.59 10.85
C LYS A 221 -13.06 -1.86 9.77
N PRO A 222 -11.77 -1.44 9.92
CA PRO A 222 -10.74 -1.79 8.92
C PRO A 222 -10.60 -3.29 8.67
N MET A 223 -10.73 -4.12 9.72
CA MET A 223 -10.70 -5.58 9.55
C MET A 223 -11.95 -6.12 8.85
N ALA A 224 -13.11 -5.50 9.03
CA ALA A 224 -14.32 -5.85 8.27
C ALA A 224 -14.12 -5.59 6.78
N ASP A 225 -13.58 -4.41 6.44
CA ASP A 225 -13.27 -4.04 5.05
C ASP A 225 -12.20 -4.96 4.44
N TYR A 226 -11.16 -5.31 5.21
CA TYR A 226 -10.16 -6.31 4.80
C TYR A 226 -10.80 -7.67 4.44
N TYR A 227 -11.71 -8.18 5.28
CA TYR A 227 -12.40 -9.43 4.98
C TYR A 227 -13.32 -9.34 3.77
N VAL A 228 -13.93 -8.18 3.50
CA VAL A 228 -14.70 -7.97 2.28
C VAL A 228 -13.80 -8.02 1.04
N HIS A 229 -12.60 -7.46 1.11
CA HIS A 229 -11.62 -7.56 0.03
C HIS A 229 -11.24 -9.02 -0.28
N LEU A 230 -10.92 -9.83 0.74
CA LEU A 230 -10.70 -11.27 0.57
C LEU A 230 -11.94 -11.98 0.02
N GLY A 231 -13.13 -11.48 0.34
CA GLY A 231 -14.40 -11.93 -0.24
C GLY A 231 -14.46 -11.70 -1.75
N TYR A 232 -14.01 -10.55 -2.24
CA TYR A 232 -13.94 -10.25 -3.68
C TYR A 232 -12.91 -11.10 -4.40
N GLU A 233 -11.70 -11.24 -3.86
CA GLU A 233 -10.67 -12.10 -4.46
C GLU A 233 -11.16 -13.55 -4.58
N ALA A 234 -11.78 -14.08 -3.53
CA ALA A 234 -12.36 -15.41 -3.56
C ALA A 234 -13.53 -15.53 -4.55
N PHE A 235 -14.31 -14.47 -4.75
CA PHE A 235 -15.36 -14.42 -5.76
C PHE A 235 -14.79 -14.46 -7.19
N ASP A 236 -13.74 -13.69 -7.47
CA ASP A 236 -13.07 -13.67 -8.78
C ASP A 236 -12.47 -15.04 -9.13
N ASP A 237 -11.94 -15.73 -8.11
CA ASP A 237 -11.50 -17.12 -8.17
C ASP A 237 -12.65 -18.15 -8.27
N LYS A 238 -13.91 -17.70 -8.26
CA LYS A 238 -15.14 -18.52 -8.24
C LYS A 238 -15.26 -19.43 -7.01
N LYS A 239 -14.58 -19.10 -5.93
CA LYS A 239 -14.61 -19.80 -4.62
C LYS A 239 -15.70 -19.19 -3.72
N PHE A 240 -16.95 -19.22 -4.18
CA PHE A 240 -18.08 -18.53 -3.53
C PHE A 240 -18.29 -18.90 -2.05
N LYS A 241 -18.10 -20.17 -1.66
CA LYS A 241 -18.21 -20.57 -0.24
C LYS A 241 -17.13 -19.95 0.64
N GLN A 242 -15.92 -19.77 0.11
CA GLN A 242 -14.82 -19.11 0.82
C GLN A 242 -15.09 -17.61 0.92
N ALA A 243 -15.60 -16.99 -0.16
CA ALA A 243 -16.02 -15.59 -0.14
C ALA A 243 -17.10 -15.34 0.93
N ILE A 244 -18.14 -16.19 1.00
CA ILE A 244 -19.18 -16.14 2.05
C ILE A 244 -18.55 -16.24 3.44
N HIS A 245 -17.58 -17.14 3.66
CA HIS A 245 -16.90 -17.26 4.94
C HIS A 245 -16.19 -15.96 5.38
N TYR A 246 -15.57 -15.24 4.44
CA TYR A 246 -14.97 -13.94 4.74
C TYR A 246 -16.02 -12.86 4.98
N LEU A 247 -17.13 -12.85 4.23
CA LEU A 247 -18.22 -11.91 4.44
C LEU A 247 -18.95 -12.14 5.79
N ASP A 248 -19.03 -13.39 6.26
CA ASP A 248 -19.51 -13.69 7.60
C ASP A 248 -18.59 -13.07 8.67
N LYS A 249 -17.27 -13.02 8.42
CA LYS A 249 -16.31 -12.34 9.31
C LYS A 249 -16.53 -10.83 9.28
N SER A 250 -16.72 -10.22 8.11
CA SER A 250 -16.94 -8.77 8.02
C SER A 250 -18.23 -8.33 8.71
N LEU A 251 -19.34 -9.05 8.52
CA LEU A 251 -20.60 -8.77 9.19
C LEU A 251 -20.54 -8.97 10.72
N ARG A 252 -19.70 -9.88 11.23
CA ARG A 252 -19.50 -9.97 12.69
C ARG A 252 -18.82 -8.73 13.27
N LEU A 253 -17.98 -8.06 12.50
CA LEU A 253 -17.25 -6.87 12.92
C LEU A 253 -18.02 -5.57 12.66
N ASN A 254 -18.84 -5.55 11.61
CA ASN A 254 -19.71 -4.43 11.26
C ASN A 254 -21.08 -4.95 10.74
N PRO A 255 -22.04 -5.23 11.64
CA PRO A 255 -23.26 -6.00 11.33
C PRO A 255 -24.35 -5.27 10.56
N HIS A 256 -24.17 -4.00 10.22
CA HIS A 256 -25.20 -3.17 9.57
C HIS A 256 -24.72 -2.51 8.29
N GLU A 257 -23.62 -2.99 7.71
CA GLU A 257 -23.10 -2.45 6.46
C GLU A 257 -23.87 -3.04 5.26
N PRO A 258 -24.69 -2.25 4.54
CA PRO A 258 -25.59 -2.79 3.52
C PRO A 258 -24.84 -3.43 2.35
N HIS A 259 -23.67 -2.86 2.03
CA HIS A 259 -22.81 -3.35 0.97
C HIS A 259 -22.30 -4.78 1.23
N TYR A 260 -22.10 -5.17 2.49
CA TYR A 260 -21.65 -6.52 2.83
C TYR A 260 -22.74 -7.56 2.60
N PHE A 261 -23.98 -7.26 3.00
CA PHE A 261 -25.14 -8.11 2.70
C PHE A 261 -25.36 -8.28 1.20
N ASN A 262 -25.25 -7.19 0.43
CA ASN A 262 -25.35 -7.25 -1.03
C ASN A 262 -24.28 -8.17 -1.64
N THR A 263 -23.03 -8.01 -1.22
CA THR A 263 -21.90 -8.83 -1.70
C THR A 263 -22.08 -10.31 -1.33
N GLN A 264 -22.60 -10.59 -0.13
CA GLN A 264 -22.88 -11.97 0.30
C GLN A 264 -24.06 -12.58 -0.46
N GLY A 265 -25.12 -11.81 -0.73
CA GLY A 265 -26.24 -12.22 -1.56
C GLY A 265 -25.82 -12.60 -2.99
N ILE A 266 -24.93 -11.80 -3.61
CA ILE A 266 -24.34 -12.12 -4.92
C ILE A 266 -23.56 -13.44 -4.87
N ASN A 267 -22.78 -13.66 -3.81
CA ASN A 267 -22.04 -14.91 -3.64
C ASN A 267 -22.97 -16.13 -3.45
N TYR A 268 -24.06 -16.00 -2.69
CA TYR A 268 -25.07 -17.05 -2.58
C TYR A 268 -25.76 -17.34 -3.90
N LEU A 269 -26.09 -16.29 -4.68
CA LEU A 269 -26.66 -16.41 -6.02
C LEU A 269 -25.73 -17.20 -6.94
N CYS A 270 -24.45 -16.81 -7.04
CA CYS A 270 -23.47 -17.53 -7.85
C CYS A 270 -23.20 -18.96 -7.35
N ASN A 271 -23.33 -19.20 -6.04
CA ASN A 271 -23.29 -20.54 -5.45
C ASN A 271 -24.61 -21.33 -5.60
N LYS A 272 -25.63 -20.75 -6.25
CA LYS A 272 -26.98 -21.32 -6.48
C LYS A 272 -27.79 -21.61 -5.22
N ASP A 273 -27.45 -20.95 -4.13
CA ASP A 273 -28.26 -20.96 -2.90
C ASP A 273 -29.24 -19.78 -2.94
N PHE A 274 -30.27 -19.94 -3.77
CA PHE A 274 -31.19 -18.85 -4.12
C PHE A 274 -31.99 -18.33 -2.92
N ASP A 275 -32.34 -19.20 -1.96
CA ASP A 275 -33.12 -18.80 -0.81
C ASP A 275 -32.27 -17.93 0.14
N GLN A 276 -30.97 -18.26 0.31
CA GLN A 276 -30.04 -17.40 1.05
C GLN A 276 -29.75 -16.10 0.31
N ALA A 277 -29.62 -16.13 -1.03
CA ALA A 277 -29.39 -14.92 -1.82
C ALA A 277 -30.50 -13.89 -1.60
N VAL A 278 -31.77 -14.29 -1.73
CA VAL A 278 -32.93 -13.41 -1.48
C VAL A 278 -32.90 -12.86 -0.06
N ALA A 279 -32.70 -13.72 0.95
CA ALA A 279 -32.66 -13.29 2.34
C ALA A 279 -31.60 -12.22 2.61
N HIS A 280 -30.40 -12.35 2.02
CA HIS A 280 -29.32 -11.38 2.21
C HIS A 280 -29.58 -10.07 1.44
N PHE A 281 -30.20 -10.10 0.26
CA PHE A 281 -30.62 -8.87 -0.40
C PHE A 281 -31.70 -8.13 0.39
N GLU A 282 -32.65 -8.85 0.99
CA GLU A 282 -33.66 -8.26 1.88
C GLU A 282 -33.03 -7.65 3.14
N GLN A 283 -32.07 -8.33 3.76
CA GLN A 283 -31.30 -7.80 4.89
C GLN A 283 -30.49 -6.56 4.49
N GLY A 284 -29.87 -6.56 3.31
CA GLY A 284 -29.17 -5.40 2.76
C GLY A 284 -30.11 -4.20 2.64
N MET A 285 -31.31 -4.37 2.07
CA MET A 285 -32.31 -3.29 1.98
C MET A 285 -32.76 -2.79 3.35
N GLN A 286 -32.93 -3.68 4.33
CA GLN A 286 -33.24 -3.29 5.71
C GLN A 286 -32.10 -2.49 6.37
N ALA A 287 -30.85 -2.77 6.00
CA ALA A 287 -29.68 -2.04 6.49
C ALA A 287 -29.46 -0.70 5.79
N GLY A 288 -30.10 -0.45 4.64
CA GLY A 288 -29.99 0.80 3.88
C GLY A 288 -29.42 0.66 2.46
N LEU A 289 -29.33 -0.56 1.91
CA LEU A 289 -29.07 -0.77 0.49
C LEU A 289 -30.23 -0.17 -0.31
N GLU A 290 -29.91 0.54 -1.40
CA GLU A 290 -30.91 1.12 -2.28
C GLU A 290 -31.94 0.06 -2.72
N PRO A 291 -33.24 0.25 -2.44
CA PRO A 291 -34.24 -0.79 -2.67
C PRO A 291 -34.30 -1.26 -4.13
N ALA A 292 -34.11 -0.36 -5.09
CA ALA A 292 -34.07 -0.71 -6.51
C ALA A 292 -32.97 -1.73 -6.82
N THR A 293 -31.78 -1.58 -6.22
CA THR A 293 -30.63 -2.50 -6.36
C THR A 293 -30.95 -3.86 -5.73
N GLY A 294 -31.48 -3.87 -4.51
CA GLY A 294 -31.83 -5.13 -3.83
C GLY A 294 -32.91 -5.91 -4.59
N LEU A 295 -33.96 -5.24 -5.05
CA LEU A 295 -35.04 -5.85 -5.84
C LEU A 295 -34.54 -6.37 -7.20
N TYR A 296 -33.62 -5.65 -7.85
CA TYR A 296 -32.99 -6.12 -9.09
C TYR A 296 -32.25 -7.45 -8.88
N ASN A 297 -31.42 -7.52 -7.84
CA ASN A 297 -30.66 -8.74 -7.53
C ASN A 297 -31.58 -9.91 -7.11
N ILE A 298 -32.69 -9.64 -6.44
CA ILE A 298 -33.75 -10.64 -6.18
C ILE A 298 -34.38 -11.12 -7.49
N ALA A 299 -34.65 -10.23 -8.45
CA ALA A 299 -35.14 -10.60 -9.77
C ALA A 299 -34.14 -11.48 -10.54
N CYS A 300 -32.85 -11.13 -10.54
CA CYS A 300 -31.79 -11.98 -11.11
C CYS A 300 -31.79 -13.38 -10.46
N THR A 301 -31.98 -13.43 -9.14
CA THR A 301 -32.07 -14.69 -8.38
C THR A 301 -33.25 -15.56 -8.85
N PHE A 302 -34.45 -14.99 -8.98
CA PHE A 302 -35.60 -15.73 -9.49
C PHE A 302 -35.48 -16.10 -10.98
N SER A 303 -34.79 -15.27 -11.77
CA SER A 303 -34.46 -15.59 -13.16
C SER A 303 -33.66 -16.90 -13.26
N GLN A 304 -32.58 -17.02 -12.49
CA GLN A 304 -31.75 -18.22 -12.43
C GLN A 304 -32.50 -19.43 -11.84
N LYS A 305 -33.40 -19.20 -10.85
CA LYS A 305 -34.29 -20.22 -10.27
C LYS A 305 -35.37 -20.72 -11.24
N ARG A 306 -35.54 -20.09 -12.41
CA ARG A 306 -36.61 -20.35 -13.40
C ARG A 306 -38.02 -20.03 -12.91
N ASP A 307 -38.13 -19.09 -11.98
CA ASP A 307 -39.40 -18.58 -11.48
C ASP A 307 -39.74 -17.26 -12.18
N LYS A 308 -40.32 -17.38 -13.38
CA LYS A 308 -40.68 -16.23 -14.22
C LYS A 308 -41.59 -15.24 -13.49
N SER A 309 -42.56 -15.74 -12.72
CA SER A 309 -43.57 -14.90 -12.07
C SER A 309 -42.95 -13.96 -11.04
N ASN A 310 -42.10 -14.49 -10.14
CA ASN A 310 -41.40 -13.66 -9.17
C ASN A 310 -40.33 -12.78 -9.82
N MET A 311 -39.60 -13.31 -10.82
CA MET A 311 -38.63 -12.52 -11.58
C MET A 311 -39.26 -11.25 -12.17
N LEU A 312 -40.36 -11.37 -12.92
CA LEU A 312 -41.03 -10.23 -13.54
C LEU A 312 -41.58 -9.24 -12.51
N LYS A 313 -42.12 -9.75 -11.39
CA LYS A 313 -42.62 -8.93 -10.29
C LYS A 313 -41.52 -8.02 -9.74
N TYR A 314 -40.42 -8.62 -9.28
CA TYR A 314 -39.33 -7.88 -8.64
C TYR A 314 -38.57 -6.98 -9.62
N LEU A 315 -38.42 -7.42 -10.87
CA LEU A 315 -37.78 -6.61 -11.92
C LEU A 315 -38.61 -5.36 -12.22
N LYS A 316 -39.93 -5.51 -12.33
CA LYS A 316 -40.84 -4.37 -12.52
C LYS A 316 -40.75 -3.39 -11.36
N GLU A 317 -40.81 -3.87 -10.11
CA GLU A 317 -40.70 -3.02 -8.92
C GLU A 317 -39.35 -2.27 -8.89
N SER A 318 -38.25 -2.94 -9.27
CA SER A 318 -36.92 -2.32 -9.38
C SER A 318 -36.89 -1.20 -10.43
N ILE A 319 -37.41 -1.46 -11.65
CA ILE A 319 -37.45 -0.47 -12.75
C ILE A 319 -38.34 0.73 -12.42
N GLU A 320 -39.44 0.51 -11.70
CA GLU A 320 -40.34 1.58 -11.25
C GLU A 320 -39.67 2.52 -10.24
N LEU A 321 -38.73 2.01 -9.44
CA LEU A 321 -37.94 2.81 -8.50
C LEU A 321 -36.76 3.50 -9.20
N ASP A 322 -36.09 2.81 -10.11
CA ASP A 322 -34.96 3.36 -10.88
C ASP A 322 -34.92 2.79 -12.31
N ALA A 323 -35.16 3.67 -13.28
CA ALA A 323 -35.20 3.32 -14.69
C ALA A 323 -33.84 2.81 -15.24
N TYR A 324 -32.72 3.06 -14.54
CA TYR A 324 -31.42 2.49 -14.86
C TYR A 324 -31.47 0.96 -15.04
N PHE A 325 -32.24 0.28 -14.19
CA PHE A 325 -32.35 -1.17 -14.24
C PHE A 325 -33.07 -1.71 -15.47
N LYS A 326 -33.77 -0.86 -16.24
CA LYS A 326 -34.37 -1.23 -17.52
C LYS A 326 -33.27 -1.57 -18.55
N GLU A 327 -32.27 -0.71 -18.66
CA GLU A 327 -31.14 -0.88 -19.57
C GLU A 327 -30.21 -2.00 -19.09
N GLN A 328 -29.97 -2.10 -17.78
CA GLN A 328 -29.20 -3.21 -17.21
C GLN A 328 -29.85 -4.54 -17.52
N ALA A 329 -31.14 -4.71 -17.21
CA ALA A 329 -31.86 -5.95 -17.47
C ALA A 329 -31.79 -6.37 -18.94
N ALA A 330 -31.79 -5.43 -19.88
CA ALA A 330 -31.72 -5.71 -21.32
C ALA A 330 -30.39 -6.31 -21.79
N SER A 331 -29.30 -6.10 -21.05
CA SER A 331 -27.95 -6.59 -21.38
C SER A 331 -27.40 -7.63 -20.41
N ASP A 332 -27.96 -7.74 -19.21
CA ASP A 332 -27.52 -8.66 -18.16
C ASP A 332 -27.78 -10.14 -18.50
N ASP A 333 -26.73 -10.95 -18.39
CA ASP A 333 -26.74 -12.37 -18.72
C ASP A 333 -27.69 -13.20 -17.86
N ASP A 334 -28.03 -12.72 -16.66
CA ASP A 334 -28.97 -13.40 -15.77
C ASP A 334 -30.36 -13.54 -16.38
N PHE A 335 -30.74 -12.67 -17.32
CA PHE A 335 -32.03 -12.71 -18.02
C PHE A 335 -31.96 -13.32 -19.43
N ASN A 336 -30.83 -13.91 -19.83
CA ASN A 336 -30.65 -14.43 -21.20
C ASN A 336 -31.76 -15.40 -21.64
N ALA A 337 -32.32 -16.16 -20.71
CA ALA A 337 -33.39 -17.10 -21.00
C ALA A 337 -34.75 -16.46 -21.33
N TYR A 338 -34.94 -15.17 -21.03
CA TYR A 338 -36.19 -14.44 -21.21
C TYR A 338 -36.10 -13.38 -22.31
N ARG A 339 -35.01 -13.34 -23.09
CA ARG A 339 -34.80 -12.35 -24.17
C ARG A 339 -35.84 -12.37 -25.29
N GLN A 340 -36.57 -13.48 -25.44
CA GLN A 340 -37.65 -13.65 -26.40
C GLN A 340 -39.02 -13.78 -25.71
N ASP A 341 -39.08 -13.56 -24.40
CA ASP A 341 -40.31 -13.66 -23.63
C ASP A 341 -41.08 -12.33 -23.69
N ASP A 342 -42.33 -12.36 -24.14
CA ASP A 342 -43.12 -11.15 -24.38
C ASP A 342 -43.33 -10.31 -23.11
N ASP A 343 -43.54 -10.96 -21.96
CA ASP A 343 -43.76 -10.26 -20.69
C ASP A 343 -42.47 -9.57 -20.22
N PHE A 344 -41.32 -10.23 -20.36
CA PHE A 344 -40.02 -9.63 -20.07
C PHE A 344 -39.72 -8.46 -21.01
N LEU A 345 -39.94 -8.65 -22.33
CA LEU A 345 -39.76 -7.61 -23.33
C LEU A 345 -40.64 -6.39 -23.07
N ALA A 346 -41.87 -6.58 -22.55
CA ALA A 346 -42.76 -5.49 -22.18
C ALA A 346 -42.23 -4.64 -21.00
N LEU A 347 -41.36 -5.19 -20.15
CA LEU A 347 -40.70 -4.42 -19.08
C LEU A 347 -39.49 -3.62 -19.59
N ILE A 348 -38.75 -4.16 -20.57
CA ILE A 348 -37.45 -3.61 -20.98
C ILE A 348 -37.45 -2.85 -22.31
N LYS A 349 -38.49 -2.97 -23.15
CA LYS A 349 -38.65 -2.19 -24.38
C LYS A 349 -39.58 -0.99 -24.15
N GLU A 350 -39.47 0.03 -25.00
CA GLU A 350 -40.41 1.18 -25.01
C GLU A 350 -41.79 0.79 -25.50
#